data_AF-A0A3M0ZZ47-F1
#
_entry.id   AF-A0A3M0ZZ47-F1
#
_cell.length_a   1.000
_cell.length_b   1.000
_cell.length_c   1.000
_cell.angle_alpha   90.00
_cell.angle_beta   90.00
_cell.angle_gamma   90.00
#
_symmetry.space_group_name_H-M   'P 1'
#
loop_
_entity.id
_entity.type
_entity.pdbx_description
1 polymer ?
#
loop_
_entity_poly.entity_id
_entity_poly.type
_entity_poly.pdbx_seq_one_letter_code
_entity_poly.pdbx_strand_id
1 'polypeptide(L)'
;DTPALGLFHHTHARTGTPLRATLLLGLSLIGAALALPVAELAAASAGVLLVVFLLANIALLRLKRRTPQAPFHVPGWVPVAGAVTALVALIAALM
;
A
#
# COMPACT_ATOMS: atom_id res chain seq x y z
N ASP A 1 1.54 -18.97 12.88
CA ASP A 1 1.38 -18.05 14.03
C ASP A 1 2.71 -17.40 14.37
N THR A 2 2.95 -16.18 13.89
CA THR A 2 4.18 -15.42 14.14
C THR A 2 3.99 -14.57 15.41
N PRO A 3 4.58 -14.94 16.56
CA PRO A 3 4.32 -14.29 17.86
C PRO A 3 4.71 -12.81 17.89
N ALA A 4 5.59 -12.36 16.97
CA ALA A 4 6.03 -10.98 16.86
C ALA A 4 4.90 -9.99 16.45
N LEU A 5 3.88 -10.44 15.71
CA LEU A 5 2.79 -9.58 15.24
C LEU A 5 1.63 -9.47 16.25
N GLY A 6 1.58 -10.36 17.25
CA GLY A 6 0.52 -10.37 18.26
C GLY A 6 0.50 -9.14 19.18
N LEU A 7 1.67 -8.49 19.36
CA LEU A 7 1.81 -7.31 20.21
C LEU A 7 1.02 -6.09 19.69
N PHE A 8 0.83 -5.99 18.37
CA PHE A 8 0.08 -4.90 17.72
C PHE A 8 -1.41 -5.18 17.59
N HIS A 9 -1.84 -6.41 17.91
CA HIS A 9 -3.24 -6.83 17.79
C HIS A 9 -4.10 -6.44 18.98
N HIS A 10 -3.50 -5.86 20.04
CA HIS A 10 -4.23 -5.30 21.18
C HIS A 10 -4.91 -3.98 20.75
N THR A 11 -6.08 -4.14 20.14
CA THR A 11 -7.01 -3.06 19.83
C THR A 11 -7.77 -2.67 21.09
N HIS A 12 -8.03 -1.38 21.26
CA HIS A 12 -8.80 -0.89 22.41
C HIS A 12 -10.24 -1.42 22.32
N ALA A 13 -10.76 -2.02 23.40
CA ALA A 13 -12.00 -2.81 23.39
C ALA A 13 -13.27 -2.03 22.96
N ARG A 14 -13.22 -0.69 22.92
CA ARG A 14 -14.36 0.18 22.59
C ARG A 14 -14.23 0.92 21.25
N THR A 15 -13.02 1.18 20.77
CA THR A 15 -12.77 1.93 19.51
C THR A 15 -12.12 1.07 18.42
N GLY A 16 -11.68 -0.15 18.74
CA GLY A 16 -11.01 -1.04 17.79
C GLY A 16 -9.66 -0.54 17.28
N THR A 17 -9.19 0.61 17.80
CA THR A 17 -7.95 1.24 17.35
C THR A 17 -6.75 0.63 18.07
N PRO A 18 -5.69 0.20 17.35
CA PRO A 18 -4.45 -0.27 17.95
C PRO A 18 -3.64 0.94 18.44
N LEU A 19 -4.03 1.52 19.58
CA LEU A 19 -3.52 2.79 20.09
C LEU A 19 -1.98 2.84 20.16
N ARG A 20 -1.35 1.72 20.55
CA ARG A 20 0.11 1.57 20.59
C ARG A 20 0.74 1.66 19.20
N ALA A 21 0.13 1.05 18.19
CA ALA A 21 0.61 1.12 16.82
C ALA A 21 0.47 2.54 16.26
N THR A 22 -0.65 3.22 16.53
CA THR A 22 -0.88 4.60 16.08
C THR A 22 0.10 5.58 16.74
N LEU A 23 0.34 5.46 18.05
CA LEU A 23 1.32 6.30 18.76
C LEU A 23 2.74 6.07 18.25
N LEU A 24 3.14 4.81 18.06
CA LEU A 24 4.47 4.47 17.57
C LEU A 24 4.69 5.01 16.16
N LEU A 25 3.72 4.82 15.26
CA LEU A 25 3.78 5.34 13.90
C LEU A 25 3.78 6.88 13.89
N GLY A 26 2.90 7.51 14.66
CA GLY A 26 2.83 8.97 14.75
C GLY A 26 4.12 9.60 15.25
N LEU A 27 4.71 9.06 16.32
CA LEU A 27 5.98 9.55 16.85
C LEU A 27 7.12 9.33 15.85
N SER A 28 7.14 8.18 15.17
CA SER A 28 8.13 7.89 14.12
C SER A 28 8.00 8.85 12.93
N LEU A 29 6.77 9.15 12.50
CA LEU A 29 6.50 10.09 11.41
C LEU A 29 6.91 11.51 11.77
N ILE A 30 6.61 11.97 13.00
CA ILE A 30 7.03 13.29 13.47
C ILE A 30 8.56 13.36 13.54
N GLY A 31 9.21 12.34 14.12
CA GLY A 31 10.67 12.26 14.17
C GLY A 31 11.30 12.30 12.77
N ALA A 32 10.73 11.53 11.82
CA ALA A 32 11.19 11.54 10.44
C ALA A 32 10.98 12.90 9.76
N ALA A 33 9.84 13.57 9.99
CA ALA A 33 9.57 14.90 9.42
C ALA A 33 10.46 16.02 9.97
N LEU A 34 10.98 15.86 11.19
CA LEU A 34 11.96 16.77 11.77
C LEU A 34 13.38 16.50 11.28
N ALA A 35 13.69 15.24 10.94
CA ALA A 35 15.02 14.81 10.51
C ALA A 35 15.22 14.86 8.99
N LEU A 36 14.17 14.67 8.18
CA LEU A 36 14.19 14.63 6.72
C LEU A 36 13.25 15.69 6.12
N PRO A 37 13.53 16.17 4.91
CA PRO A 37 12.57 16.95 4.15
C PRO A 37 11.27 16.16 3.97
N VAL A 38 10.12 16.78 4.30
CA VAL A 38 8.79 16.15 4.16
C VAL A 38 8.55 15.62 2.75
N ALA A 39 9.17 16.25 1.74
CA ALA A 39 9.14 15.79 0.34
C ALA A 39 9.71 14.37 0.16
N GLU A 40 10.79 14.01 0.84
CA GLU A 40 11.39 12.66 0.77
C GLU A 40 10.48 11.62 1.44
N LEU A 41 9.88 11.97 2.58
CA LEU A 41 8.92 11.11 3.27
C LEU A 41 7.67 10.86 2.42
N ALA A 42 7.18 11.91 1.76
CA ALA A 42 6.07 11.83 0.81
C ALA A 42 6.45 10.94 -0.39
N ALA A 43 7.62 11.12 -0.99
CA ALA A 43 8.10 10.31 -2.11
C ALA A 43 8.18 8.82 -1.73
N ALA A 44 8.71 8.50 -0.56
CA ALA A 44 8.79 7.12 -0.08
C ALA A 44 7.39 6.48 0.11
N SER A 45 6.47 7.20 0.77
CA SER A 45 5.10 6.70 0.98
C SER A 45 4.31 6.53 -0.33
N ALA A 46 4.46 7.47 -1.26
CA ALA A 46 3.89 7.35 -2.61
C ALA A 46 4.50 6.16 -3.36
N GLY A 47 5.81 5.93 -3.25
CA GLY A 47 6.49 4.77 -3.80
C GLY A 47 5.91 3.44 -3.30
N VAL A 48 5.69 3.33 -1.98
CA VAL A 48 5.02 2.15 -1.38
C VAL A 48 3.63 1.95 -1.97
N LEU A 49 2.84 3.02 -2.08
CA LEU A 49 1.50 2.95 -2.67
C LEU A 49 1.55 2.52 -4.14
N LEU A 50 2.49 3.04 -4.93
CA LEU A 50 2.69 2.66 -6.34
C LEU A 50 3.04 1.18 -6.48
N VAL A 51 3.92 0.64 -5.63
CA VAL A 51 4.23 -0.79 -5.61
C VAL A 51 2.99 -1.62 -5.30
N VAL A 52 2.21 -1.24 -4.29
CA VAL A 52 0.95 -1.92 -3.95
C VAL A 52 -0.03 -1.90 -5.13
N PHE A 53 -0.20 -0.74 -5.79
CA PHE A 53 -1.04 -0.62 -6.98
C PHE A 53 -0.56 -1.50 -8.13
N LEU A 54 0.74 -1.54 -8.39
CA LEU A 54 1.33 -2.37 -9.42
C LEU A 54 1.03 -3.86 -9.15
N LEU A 55 1.26 -4.31 -7.91
CA LEU A 55 0.99 -5.69 -7.50
C LEU A 55 -0.50 -6.03 -7.59
N ALA A 56 -1.39 -5.14 -7.15
CA ALA A 56 -2.83 -5.34 -7.22
C ALA A 56 -3.32 -5.46 -8.68
N ASN A 57 -2.86 -4.59 -9.58
CA ASN A 57 -3.22 -4.65 -11.00
C ASN A 57 -2.69 -5.91 -11.69
N ILE A 58 -1.47 -6.33 -11.37
CA ILE A 58 -0.92 -7.62 -11.85
C ILE A 58 -1.76 -8.79 -11.32
N ALA A 59 -2.15 -8.76 -10.05
CA ALA A 59 -3.01 -9.79 -9.45
C ALA A 59 -4.37 -9.86 -10.15
N LEU A 60 -4.99 -8.71 -10.46
CA LEU A 60 -6.24 -8.63 -11.22
C LEU A 60 -6.07 -9.22 -12.63
N LEU A 61 -4.96 -8.93 -13.30
CA LEU A 61 -4.66 -9.49 -14.63
C LEU A 61 -4.52 -11.03 -14.57
N ARG A 62 -3.85 -11.55 -13.53
CA ARG A 62 -3.73 -13.00 -13.30
C ARG A 62 -5.08 -13.64 -12.97
N LEU A 63 -5.91 -12.99 -12.15
CA LEU A 63 -7.22 -13.49 -11.75
C LEU A 63 -8.18 -13.53 -12.95
N LYS A 64 -8.21 -12.47 -13.76
CA LYS A 64 -9.03 -12.40 -14.97
C LYS A 64 -8.69 -13.49 -15.99
N ARG A 65 -7.42 -13.91 -16.05
CA ARG A 65 -6.99 -15.04 -16.90
C ARG A 65 -7.43 -16.41 -16.39
N ARG A 66 -7.60 -16.57 -15.06
CA ARG A 66 -7.98 -17.85 -14.44
C ARG A 66 -9.49 -18.03 -14.32
N THR A 67 -10.23 -16.94 -14.14
CA THR A 67 -11.68 -16.99 -13.91
C THR A 67 -12.35 -15.97 -14.82
N PRO A 68 -12.66 -16.34 -16.08
CA PRO A 68 -13.24 -15.42 -17.07
C PRO A 68 -14.65 -14.95 -16.70
N GLN A 69 -15.39 -15.73 -15.90
CA GLN A 69 -16.75 -15.40 -15.48
C GLN A 69 -16.76 -14.90 -14.04
N ALA A 70 -16.69 -13.59 -13.88
CA ALA A 70 -16.89 -12.91 -12.60
C ALA A 70 -18.20 -12.09 -12.67
N PRO A 71 -18.96 -11.93 -11.59
CA PRO A 71 -20.20 -11.13 -11.61
C PRO A 71 -19.97 -9.67 -12.03
N PHE A 72 -18.77 -9.14 -11.77
CA PHE A 72 -18.35 -7.80 -12.15
C PHE A 72 -17.28 -7.86 -13.25
N HIS A 73 -17.60 -7.32 -14.43
CA HIS A 73 -16.72 -7.32 -15.59
C HIS A 73 -16.15 -5.93 -15.84
N VAL A 74 -14.84 -5.78 -15.59
CA VAL A 74 -14.09 -4.57 -15.96
C VAL A 74 -13.37 -4.82 -17.29
N PRO A 75 -13.33 -3.84 -18.22
CA PRO A 75 -12.58 -3.98 -19.46
C PRO A 75 -11.13 -4.39 -19.19
N GLY A 76 -10.59 -5.32 -20.01
CA GLY A 76 -9.26 -5.91 -19.76
C GLY A 76 -8.11 -4.92 -19.85
N TRP A 77 -8.31 -3.78 -20.52
CA TRP A 77 -7.33 -2.72 -20.61
C TRP A 77 -7.16 -1.96 -19.29
N VAL A 78 -8.15 -1.94 -18.40
CA VAL A 78 -8.10 -1.17 -17.14
C VAL A 78 -6.96 -1.62 -16.22
N PRO A 79 -6.84 -2.91 -15.84
CA PRO A 79 -5.73 -3.35 -15.01
C PRO A 79 -4.37 -3.26 -15.72
N VAL A 80 -4.34 -3.35 -17.06
CA VAL A 80 -3.10 -3.17 -17.83
C VAL A 80 -2.66 -1.71 -17.78
N ALA A 81 -3.56 -0.77 -18.04
CA ALA A 81 -3.29 0.65 -17.94
C ALA A 81 -2.85 1.02 -16.52
N GLY A 82 -3.55 0.52 -15.49
CA GLY A 82 -3.18 0.73 -14.09
C GLY A 82 -1.80 0.18 -13.72
N ALA A 83 -1.44 -1.02 -14.21
CA ALA A 83 -0.10 -1.57 -14.00
C ALA A 83 0.98 -0.74 -14.72
N VAL A 84 0.74 -0.34 -15.97
CA VAL A 84 1.70 0.44 -16.76
C VAL A 84 1.90 1.82 -16.14
N THR A 85 0.84 2.54 -15.77
CA THR A 85 0.96 3.86 -15.15
C THR A 85 1.64 3.79 -13.78
N ALA A 86 1.32 2.79 -12.96
CA ALA A 86 1.99 2.58 -11.68
C ALA A 86 3.49 2.27 -11.86
N LEU A 87 3.84 1.45 -12.86
CA LEU A 87 5.24 1.13 -13.17
C LEU A 87 6.01 2.35 -13.67
N VAL A 88 5.45 3.12 -14.60
CA VAL A 88 6.06 4.35 -15.13
C VAL A 88 6.26 5.37 -14.01
N ALA A 89 5.23 5.60 -13.19
CA ALA A 89 5.32 6.52 -12.05
C ALA A 89 6.35 6.04 -11.01
N LEU A 90 6.46 4.73 -10.77
CA LEU A 90 7.45 4.18 -9.86
C LEU A 90 8.88 4.39 -10.38
N ILE A 91 9.10 4.15 -11.68
CA ILE A 91 10.39 4.44 -12.33
C ILE A 91 10.71 5.94 -12.22
N ALA A 92 9.74 6.81 -12.52
CA ALA A 92 9.91 8.25 -12.42
C ALA A 92 10.18 8.73 -10.99
N ALA A 93 9.67 8.04 -9.96
CA ALA A 93 9.93 8.35 -8.56
C ALA A 93 11.32 7.88 -8.08
N LEU A 94 11.94 6.93 -8.78
CA LEU A 94 13.25 6.36 -8.47
C LEU A 94 14.42 7.05 -9.22
N MET A 95 14.10 7.86 -10.23
CA MET A 95 15.05 8.62 -11.04
C MET A 95 15.15 10.06 -10.57
#